data_AF-A0A351EJ30-F1
#
_entry.id   AF-A0A351EJ30-F1
#
_cell.length_a   1.000
_cell.length_b   1.000
_cell.length_c   1.000
_cell.angle_alpha   90.00
_cell.angle_beta   90.00
_cell.angle_gamma   90.00
#
_symmetry.space_group_name_H-M   'P 1'
#
loop_
_entity.id
_entity.type
_entity.pdbx_description
1 polymer ?
#
loop_
_entity_poly.entity_id
_entity_poly.type
_entity_poly.pdbx_seq_one_letter_code
_entity_poly.pdbx_strand_id
1 'polypeptide(L)'
;MSKGNDGARHLIRCAYLFDAVLARIPDNQWESPTCCEGWAVTDCASHAIGVMVNLKNRAIGAEPVDYQDGSWAGENPLQSCRERLDALVEAIQEADLDTELDHPVFGQIKLDDFYGVMAYDLLVHAWDLADATDIEHGIDEITAEIAVAKSGHLTPLVRSEDYEFDPACGDGVLERLIESTGRTPVNGW
;
A
#
# COMPACT_ATOMS: atom_id res chain seq x y z
N MET A 1 -28.47 -7.33 -8.78
CA MET A 1 -27.27 -7.88 -8.12
C MET A 1 -26.28 -6.73 -8.06
N SER A 2 -26.20 -6.03 -6.93
CA SER A 2 -25.12 -5.04 -6.74
C SER A 2 -23.82 -5.84 -6.71
N LYS A 3 -23.01 -5.70 -7.75
CA LYS A 3 -21.65 -6.24 -7.75
C LYS A 3 -20.89 -5.42 -6.71
N GLY A 4 -20.36 -6.08 -5.69
CA GLY A 4 -19.90 -5.47 -4.46
C GLY A 4 -18.70 -4.54 -4.68
N ASN A 5 -18.65 -3.48 -3.88
CA ASN A 5 -17.53 -2.55 -3.74
C ASN A 5 -16.34 -3.19 -2.99
N ASP A 6 -16.00 -4.43 -3.35
CA ASP A 6 -15.09 -5.27 -2.58
C ASP A 6 -13.64 -4.75 -2.69
N GLY A 7 -13.26 -4.26 -3.87
CA GLY A 7 -11.94 -3.65 -4.07
C GLY A 7 -11.79 -2.33 -3.34
N ALA A 8 -12.76 -1.42 -3.47
CA ALA A 8 -12.77 -0.15 -2.75
C ALA A 8 -12.78 -0.35 -1.22
N ARG A 9 -13.58 -1.28 -0.70
CA ARG A 9 -13.59 -1.62 0.74
C ARG A 9 -12.25 -2.17 1.21
N HIS A 10 -11.60 -3.01 0.41
CA HIS A 10 -10.29 -3.56 0.73
C HIS A 10 -9.21 -2.45 0.75
N LEU A 11 -9.22 -1.56 -0.25
CA LEU A 11 -8.33 -0.40 -0.29
C LEU A 11 -8.46 0.48 0.96
N ILE A 12 -9.70 0.85 1.32
CA ILE A 12 -9.94 1.69 2.50
C ILE A 12 -9.43 1.00 3.77
N ARG A 13 -9.60 -0.32 3.89
CA ARG A 13 -9.07 -1.10 5.02
C ARG A 13 -7.54 -1.03 5.09
N CYS A 14 -6.84 -1.24 3.97
CA CYS A 14 -5.38 -1.13 3.90
C CYS A 14 -4.89 0.29 4.22
N ALA A 15 -5.62 1.32 3.76
CA ALA A 15 -5.29 2.71 4.04
C ALA A 15 -5.43 3.08 5.53
N TYR A 16 -6.45 2.56 6.23
CA TYR A 16 -6.57 2.71 7.68
C TYR A 16 -5.52 1.91 8.46
N LEU A 17 -5.09 0.74 7.97
CA LEU A 17 -3.96 0.01 8.56
C LEU A 17 -2.67 0.82 8.47
N PHE A 18 -2.42 1.44 7.32
CA PHE A 18 -1.29 2.34 7.11
C PHE A 18 -1.32 3.56 8.06
N ASP A 19 -2.47 4.26 8.19
CA ASP A 19 -2.64 5.33 9.20
C ASP A 19 -2.36 4.84 10.63
N ALA A 20 -2.87 3.65 10.99
CA ALA A 20 -2.69 3.10 12.32
C ALA A 20 -1.22 2.72 12.63
N VAL A 21 -0.44 2.33 11.62
CA VAL A 21 1.02 2.15 11.75
C VAL A 21 1.70 3.51 11.93
N LEU A 22 1.45 4.49 11.06
CA LEU A 22 2.02 5.84 11.18
C LEU A 22 1.76 6.48 12.54
N ALA A 23 0.57 6.28 13.10
CA ALA A 23 0.18 6.82 14.40
C ALA A 23 0.98 6.26 15.60
N ARG A 24 1.71 5.16 15.39
CA ARG A 24 2.49 4.46 16.42
C ARG A 24 4.00 4.56 16.21
N ILE A 25 4.46 5.16 15.11
CA ILE A 25 5.89 5.35 14.84
C ILE A 25 6.50 6.27 15.90
N PRO A 26 7.57 5.83 16.60
CA PRO A 26 8.31 6.69 17.51
C PRO A 26 8.95 7.90 16.81
N ASP A 27 8.87 9.08 17.43
CA ASP A 27 9.42 10.34 16.88
C ASP A 27 10.91 10.26 16.52
N ASN A 28 11.67 9.34 17.13
CA ASN A 28 13.11 9.18 16.89
C ASN A 28 13.46 8.14 15.81
N GLN A 29 12.48 7.58 15.08
CA GLN A 29 12.70 6.52 14.09
C GLN A 29 12.32 6.91 12.66
N TRP A 30 11.93 8.15 12.39
CA TRP A 30 11.62 8.64 11.05
C TRP A 30 12.79 8.53 10.05
N GLU A 31 14.02 8.53 10.55
CA GLU A 31 15.26 8.36 9.77
C GLU A 31 15.78 6.91 9.77
N SER A 32 15.06 5.97 10.38
CA SER A 32 15.45 4.55 10.37
C SER A 32 15.36 3.99 8.95
N PRO A 33 16.32 3.13 8.52
CA PRO A 33 16.25 2.49 7.22
C PRO A 33 15.10 1.49 7.16
N THR A 34 14.47 1.38 5.99
CA THR A 34 13.48 0.35 5.68
C THR A 34 14.12 -0.79 4.87
N CYS A 35 13.35 -1.84 4.59
CA CYS A 35 13.75 -2.89 3.65
C CYS A 35 13.79 -2.40 2.18
N CYS A 36 13.20 -1.23 1.88
CA CYS A 36 13.32 -0.60 0.57
C CYS A 36 14.69 0.11 0.50
N GLU A 37 15.55 -0.35 -0.41
CA GLU A 37 16.93 0.13 -0.52
C GLU A 37 16.98 1.66 -0.67
N GLY A 38 17.73 2.31 0.23
CA GLY A 38 17.93 3.76 0.22
C GLY A 38 16.77 4.58 0.79
N TRP A 39 15.71 3.95 1.30
CA TRP A 39 14.57 4.65 1.89
C TRP A 39 14.60 4.62 3.41
N ALA A 40 14.47 5.79 4.02
CA ALA A 40 14.10 5.92 5.41
C ALA A 40 12.58 5.77 5.61
N VAL A 41 12.14 5.65 6.85
CA VAL A 41 10.72 5.60 7.24
C VAL A 41 9.94 6.80 6.68
N THR A 42 10.51 8.01 6.68
CA THR A 42 9.89 9.19 6.06
C THR A 42 9.68 9.04 4.55
N ASP A 43 10.65 8.48 3.84
CA ASP A 43 10.56 8.28 2.38
C ASP A 43 9.47 7.26 2.03
N CYS A 44 9.45 6.14 2.75
CA CYS A 44 8.42 5.10 2.61
C CYS A 44 7.02 5.65 2.92
N ALA A 45 6.89 6.45 3.98
CA ALA A 45 5.62 7.10 4.31
C ALA A 45 5.19 8.08 3.21
N SER A 46 6.11 8.92 2.72
CA SER A 46 5.85 9.87 1.63
C SER A 46 5.36 9.16 0.37
N HIS A 47 6.03 8.07 -0.03
CA HIS A 47 5.63 7.29 -1.20
C HIS A 47 4.17 6.82 -1.13
N ALA A 48 3.80 6.12 -0.05
CA ALA A 48 2.45 5.58 0.14
C ALA A 48 1.39 6.68 0.21
N ILE A 49 1.69 7.84 0.83
CA ILE A 49 0.79 9.00 0.82
C ILE A 49 0.62 9.54 -0.61
N GLY A 50 1.69 9.65 -1.39
CA GLY A 50 1.63 10.05 -2.80
C GLY A 50 0.80 9.08 -3.65
N VAL A 51 0.96 7.77 -3.45
CA VAL A 51 0.12 6.74 -4.10
C VAL A 51 -1.35 6.95 -3.75
N MET A 52 -1.68 7.23 -2.48
CA MET A 52 -3.05 7.54 -2.05
C MET A 52 -3.65 8.74 -2.80
N VAL A 53 -2.86 9.79 -3.08
CA VAL A 53 -3.29 10.92 -3.90
C VAL A 53 -3.65 10.48 -5.32
N ASN A 54 -2.85 9.61 -5.92
CA ASN A 54 -3.11 9.08 -7.25
C ASN A 54 -4.35 8.17 -7.30
N LEU A 55 -4.61 7.37 -6.26
CA LEU A 55 -5.83 6.57 -6.13
C LEU A 55 -7.08 7.45 -6.05
N LYS A 56 -7.00 8.58 -5.33
CA LYS A 56 -8.06 9.59 -5.29
C LYS A 56 -8.20 10.30 -6.63
N ASN A 57 -7.10 10.70 -7.28
CA ASN A 57 -7.15 11.32 -8.60
C ASN A 57 -7.82 10.41 -9.64
N ARG A 58 -7.61 9.09 -9.53
CA ARG A 58 -8.30 8.10 -10.37
C ARG A 58 -9.83 8.12 -10.19
N ALA A 59 -10.35 8.25 -8.96
CA ALA A 59 -11.80 8.33 -8.70
C ALA A 59 -12.45 9.52 -9.42
N ILE A 60 -11.75 10.65 -9.46
CA ILE A 60 -12.30 11.92 -9.95
C ILE A 60 -11.87 12.27 -11.38
N GLY A 61 -11.13 11.38 -12.06
CA GLY A 61 -10.62 11.61 -13.41
C GLY A 61 -9.58 12.73 -13.50
N ALA A 62 -8.80 12.97 -12.45
CA ALA A 62 -7.72 13.94 -12.44
C ALA A 62 -6.39 13.32 -12.89
N GLU A 63 -5.48 14.15 -13.41
CA GLU A 63 -4.14 13.74 -13.81
C GLU A 63 -3.34 13.19 -12.61
N PRO A 64 -2.47 12.18 -12.82
CA PRO A 64 -1.61 11.68 -11.77
C PRO A 64 -0.56 12.73 -11.36
N VAL A 65 -0.17 12.68 -10.10
CA VAL A 65 0.95 13.44 -9.53
C VAL A 65 2.20 12.57 -9.47
N ASP A 66 3.36 13.21 -9.38
CA ASP A 66 4.62 12.54 -9.08
C ASP A 66 4.64 12.12 -7.60
N TYR A 67 4.33 10.86 -7.34
CA TYR A 67 4.33 10.29 -6.00
C TYR A 67 5.73 9.94 -5.48
N GLN A 68 6.76 10.06 -6.32
CA GLN A 68 8.17 9.76 -6.00
C GLN A 68 8.98 11.00 -5.62
N ASP A 69 8.36 12.18 -5.60
CA ASP A 69 9.07 13.45 -5.33
C ASP A 69 9.53 13.63 -3.87
N GLY A 70 9.14 12.71 -2.97
CA GLY A 70 9.52 12.71 -1.55
C GLY A 70 8.84 13.78 -0.69
N SER A 71 7.90 14.55 -1.25
CA SER A 71 7.31 15.71 -0.57
C SER A 71 6.01 15.42 0.19
N TRP A 72 5.39 14.27 -0.05
CA TRP A 72 4.03 13.95 0.41
C TRP A 72 3.92 13.71 1.91
N ALA A 73 4.99 13.32 2.59
CA ALA A 73 5.03 13.21 4.04
C ALA A 73 4.89 14.59 4.74
N GLY A 74 5.43 15.66 4.14
CA GLY A 74 5.47 16.99 4.74
C GLY A 74 6.20 17.02 6.10
N GLU A 75 5.89 18.01 6.92
CA GLU A 75 6.47 18.13 8.29
C GLU A 75 5.81 17.18 9.30
N ASN A 76 4.61 16.68 8.99
CA ASN A 76 3.85 15.77 9.84
C ASN A 76 3.22 14.66 8.98
N PRO A 77 3.92 13.52 8.83
CA PRO A 77 3.47 12.42 7.98
C PRO A 77 2.09 11.87 8.37
N LEU A 78 1.78 11.79 9.67
CA LEU A 78 0.49 11.32 10.16
C LEU A 78 -0.65 12.27 9.77
N GLN A 79 -0.46 13.57 9.94
CA GLN A 79 -1.45 14.56 9.53
C GLN A 79 -1.65 14.53 8.01
N SER A 80 -0.57 14.50 7.24
CA SER A 80 -0.64 14.41 5.78
C SER A 80 -1.41 13.16 5.33
N CYS A 81 -1.10 11.99 5.91
CA CYS A 81 -1.82 10.75 5.63
C CYS A 81 -3.32 10.89 5.89
N ARG A 82 -3.73 11.42 7.05
CA ARG A 82 -5.16 11.57 7.40
C ARG A 82 -5.90 12.48 6.44
N GLU A 83 -5.31 13.61 6.07
CA GLU A 83 -5.92 14.52 5.10
C GLU A 83 -6.11 13.86 3.73
N ARG A 84 -5.15 13.03 3.28
CA ARG A 84 -5.26 12.32 1.99
C ARG A 84 -6.20 11.12 2.07
N LEU A 85 -6.27 10.46 3.22
CA LEU A 85 -7.20 9.37 3.47
C LEU A 85 -8.63 9.85 3.47
N ASP A 86 -8.93 10.95 4.17
CA ASP A 86 -10.26 11.56 4.17
C ASP A 86 -10.68 11.94 2.74
N ALA A 87 -9.79 12.59 1.98
CA ALA A 87 -10.05 12.94 0.59
C ALA A 87 -10.25 11.71 -0.32
N LEU A 88 -9.49 10.63 -0.11
CA LEU A 88 -9.66 9.38 -0.85
C LEU A 88 -11.03 8.74 -0.56
N VAL A 89 -11.42 8.68 0.72
CA VAL A 89 -12.71 8.11 1.14
C VAL A 89 -13.87 8.90 0.53
N GLU A 90 -13.83 10.23 0.61
CA GLU A 90 -14.83 11.10 -0.03
C GLU A 90 -14.91 10.87 -1.54
N ALA A 91 -13.77 10.80 -2.22
CA ALA A 91 -13.73 10.56 -3.66
C ALA A 91 -14.30 9.19 -4.06
N ILE A 92 -14.00 8.14 -3.30
CA ILE A 92 -14.52 6.79 -3.54
C ILE A 92 -16.04 6.73 -3.33
N GLN A 93 -16.58 7.47 -2.35
CA GLN A 93 -18.02 7.49 -2.07
C GLN A 93 -18.85 8.07 -3.22
N GLU A 94 -18.29 9.03 -3.95
CA GLU A 94 -18.96 9.69 -5.09
C GLU A 94 -18.64 9.03 -6.44
N ALA A 95 -17.69 8.09 -6.49
CA ALA A 95 -17.24 7.46 -7.73
C ALA A 95 -18.21 6.38 -8.24
N ASP A 96 -18.34 6.30 -9.57
CA ASP A 96 -18.94 5.13 -10.22
C ASP A 96 -17.90 4.00 -10.31
N LEU A 97 -17.96 3.07 -9.36
CA LEU A 97 -17.03 1.94 -9.25
C LEU A 97 -17.12 0.93 -10.40
N ASP A 98 -18.19 0.98 -11.21
CA ASP A 98 -18.33 0.18 -12.44
C ASP A 98 -17.64 0.84 -13.66
N THR A 99 -17.05 2.03 -13.50
CA THR A 99 -16.29 2.71 -14.56
C THR A 99 -15.15 1.83 -15.07
N GLU A 100 -15.14 1.59 -16.38
CA GLU A 100 -14.06 0.87 -17.07
C GLU A 100 -12.89 1.81 -17.35
N LEU A 101 -11.69 1.37 -16.99
CA LEU A 101 -10.42 2.07 -17.15
C LEU A 101 -9.56 1.34 -18.17
N ASP A 102 -8.82 2.07 -19.01
CA ASP A 102 -7.74 1.52 -19.82
C ASP A 102 -6.41 1.77 -19.10
N HIS A 103 -5.84 0.73 -18.48
CA HIS A 103 -4.61 0.83 -17.70
C HIS A 103 -3.42 0.22 -18.44
N PRO A 104 -2.25 0.90 -18.52
CA PRO A 104 -1.09 0.39 -19.26
C PRO A 104 -0.61 -1.01 -18.85
N VAL A 105 -0.78 -1.36 -17.57
CA VAL A 105 -0.35 -2.66 -17.01
C VAL A 105 -1.49 -3.68 -16.94
N PHE A 106 -2.71 -3.22 -16.66
CA PHE A 106 -3.85 -4.13 -16.37
C PHE A 106 -4.80 -4.29 -17.55
N GLY A 107 -4.59 -3.53 -18.63
CA GLY A 107 -5.53 -3.43 -19.72
C GLY A 107 -6.85 -2.83 -19.25
N GLN A 108 -7.95 -3.33 -19.83
CA GLN A 108 -9.29 -2.91 -19.46
C GLN A 108 -9.67 -3.49 -18.09
N ILE A 109 -9.96 -2.61 -17.12
CA ILE A 109 -10.25 -2.98 -15.73
C ILE A 109 -11.29 -2.03 -15.13
N LYS A 110 -12.18 -2.54 -14.27
CA LYS A 110 -13.11 -1.70 -13.51
C LYS A 110 -12.39 -0.92 -12.42
N LEU A 111 -12.92 0.26 -12.08
CA LEU A 111 -12.39 1.07 -10.99
C LEU A 111 -12.36 0.30 -9.65
N ASP A 112 -13.39 -0.47 -9.31
CA ASP A 112 -13.38 -1.31 -8.10
C ASP A 112 -12.25 -2.34 -8.11
N ASP A 113 -12.11 -3.08 -9.21
CA ASP A 113 -11.08 -4.11 -9.34
C ASP A 113 -9.67 -3.49 -9.28
N PHE A 114 -9.49 -2.34 -9.94
CA PHE A 114 -8.26 -1.55 -9.85
C PHE A 114 -7.92 -1.17 -8.40
N TYR A 115 -8.88 -0.69 -7.62
CA TYR A 115 -8.65 -0.40 -6.20
C TYR A 115 -8.30 -1.64 -5.39
N GLY A 116 -8.97 -2.75 -5.65
CA GLY A 116 -8.63 -4.02 -5.03
C GLY A 116 -7.19 -4.46 -5.30
N VAL A 117 -6.71 -4.27 -6.53
CA VAL A 117 -5.34 -4.59 -6.94
C VAL A 117 -4.33 -3.62 -6.31
N MET A 118 -4.63 -2.32 -6.30
CA MET A 118 -3.71 -1.29 -5.79
C MET A 118 -3.67 -1.20 -4.25
N ALA A 119 -4.64 -1.77 -3.53
CA ALA A 119 -4.65 -1.83 -2.07
C ALA A 119 -3.40 -2.50 -1.48
N TYR A 120 -2.75 -3.37 -2.26
CA TYR A 120 -1.50 -4.03 -1.92
C TYR A 120 -0.38 -3.05 -1.57
N ASP A 121 -0.27 -1.92 -2.26
CA ASP A 121 0.81 -0.94 -2.04
C ASP A 121 0.79 -0.39 -0.61
N LEU A 122 -0.38 0.10 -0.17
CA LEU A 122 -0.59 0.59 1.20
C LEU A 122 -0.40 -0.50 2.25
N LEU A 123 -0.83 -1.73 1.95
CA LEU A 123 -0.69 -2.86 2.88
C LEU A 123 0.78 -3.21 3.11
N VAL A 124 1.55 -3.35 2.03
CA VAL A 124 2.95 -3.71 2.10
C VAL A 124 3.77 -2.59 2.72
N HIS A 125 3.51 -1.33 2.37
CA HIS A 125 4.21 -0.22 3.02
C HIS A 125 3.79 -0.01 4.49
N ALA A 126 2.59 -0.41 4.91
CA ALA A 126 2.27 -0.48 6.33
C ALA A 126 3.12 -1.54 7.06
N TRP A 127 3.41 -2.67 6.41
CA TRP A 127 4.34 -3.67 6.92
C TRP A 127 5.79 -3.15 6.93
N ASP A 128 6.26 -2.51 5.85
CA ASP A 128 7.63 -1.97 5.76
C ASP A 128 7.94 -0.99 6.90
N LEU A 129 6.98 -0.11 7.19
CA LEU A 129 7.09 0.85 8.29
C LEU A 129 7.09 0.17 9.66
N ALA A 130 6.21 -0.82 9.85
CA ALA A 130 6.13 -1.55 11.10
C ALA A 130 7.40 -2.36 11.38
N ASP A 131 7.93 -3.04 10.37
CA ASP A 131 9.19 -3.74 10.42
C ASP A 131 10.34 -2.77 10.71
N ALA A 132 10.50 -1.68 9.95
CA ALA A 132 11.58 -0.72 10.16
C ALA A 132 11.58 -0.03 11.55
N THR A 133 10.43 0.00 12.23
CA THR A 133 10.23 0.68 13.53
C THR A 133 10.08 -0.27 14.71
N ASP A 134 10.16 -1.59 14.47
CA ASP A 134 9.99 -2.64 15.49
C ASP A 134 8.66 -2.51 16.27
N ILE A 135 7.56 -2.31 15.52
CA ILE A 135 6.20 -2.27 16.06
C ILE A 135 5.31 -3.30 15.38
N GLU A 136 4.21 -3.67 16.03
CA GLU A 136 3.24 -4.60 15.43
C GLU A 136 2.51 -3.99 14.23
N HIS A 137 2.57 -4.63 13.06
CA HIS A 137 1.90 -4.18 11.84
C HIS A 137 0.36 -4.18 11.94
N GLY A 138 -0.24 -5.08 12.73
CA GLY A 138 -1.70 -5.15 12.93
C GLY A 138 -2.51 -5.67 11.73
N ILE A 139 -1.85 -6.12 10.68
CA ILE A 139 -2.45 -6.75 9.50
C ILE A 139 -2.97 -8.15 9.88
N ASP A 140 -4.28 -8.35 9.80
CA ASP A 140 -4.90 -9.64 10.04
C ASP A 140 -4.88 -10.57 8.81
N GLU A 141 -5.00 -11.87 9.06
CA GLU A 141 -4.93 -12.93 8.06
C GLU A 141 -5.91 -12.73 6.90
N ILE A 142 -7.16 -12.32 7.18
CA ILE A 142 -8.17 -12.09 6.13
C ILE A 142 -7.74 -10.94 5.20
N THR A 143 -7.19 -9.86 5.75
CA THR A 143 -6.67 -8.76 4.93
C THR A 143 -5.53 -9.23 4.03
N ALA A 144 -4.60 -10.02 4.58
CA ALA A 144 -3.48 -10.58 3.82
C ALA A 144 -3.95 -11.55 2.72
N GLU A 145 -4.91 -12.44 3.01
CA GLU A 145 -5.50 -13.36 2.04
C GLU A 145 -6.17 -12.63 0.87
N ILE A 146 -6.92 -11.55 1.15
CA ILE A 146 -7.55 -10.74 0.10
C ILE A 146 -6.48 -10.07 -0.77
N ALA A 147 -5.41 -9.56 -0.17
CA ALA A 147 -4.31 -8.95 -0.91
C ALA A 147 -3.57 -9.96 -1.79
N VAL A 148 -3.31 -11.19 -1.31
CA VAL A 148 -2.77 -12.27 -2.12
C VAL A 148 -3.68 -12.58 -3.30
N ALA A 149 -4.99 -12.75 -3.04
CA ALA A 149 -5.96 -13.10 -4.07
C ALA A 149 -6.10 -12.02 -5.16
N LYS A 150 -6.02 -10.75 -4.79
CA LYS A 150 -6.19 -9.61 -5.71
C LYS A 150 -4.89 -9.22 -6.40
N SER A 151 -3.75 -9.25 -5.70
CA SER A 151 -2.53 -8.57 -6.12
C SER A 151 -1.30 -9.47 -6.17
N GLY A 152 -1.40 -10.75 -5.78
CA GLY A 152 -0.26 -11.68 -5.83
C GLY A 152 0.38 -11.83 -7.21
N HIS A 153 -0.38 -11.56 -8.28
CA HIS A 153 0.14 -11.56 -9.66
C HIS A 153 1.03 -10.35 -9.98
N LEU A 154 1.05 -9.31 -9.14
CA LEU A 154 1.92 -8.14 -9.28
C LEU A 154 3.32 -8.38 -8.74
N THR A 155 3.52 -9.37 -7.88
CA THR A 155 4.78 -9.53 -7.15
C THR A 155 6.00 -9.71 -8.07
N PRO A 156 5.90 -10.37 -9.25
CA PRO A 156 6.99 -10.38 -10.22
C PRO A 156 7.32 -9.02 -10.85
N LEU A 157 6.42 -8.04 -10.80
CA LEU A 157 6.63 -6.69 -11.36
C LEU A 157 7.36 -5.75 -10.39
N VAL A 158 7.38 -6.07 -9.10
CA VAL A 158 7.92 -5.18 -8.04
C VAL A 158 9.20 -5.72 -7.39
N ARG A 159 9.58 -6.96 -7.68
CA ARG A 159 10.84 -7.56 -7.22
C ARG A 159 11.92 -7.51 -8.30
N SER A 160 13.17 -7.69 -7.89
CA SER A 160 14.31 -7.71 -8.80
C SER A 160 14.35 -8.97 -9.69
N GLU A 161 15.07 -8.90 -10.81
CA GLU A 161 15.23 -10.04 -11.73
C GLU A 161 16.02 -11.21 -11.12
N ASP A 162 16.89 -10.92 -10.14
CA ASP A 162 17.70 -11.87 -9.39
C ASP A 162 17.00 -12.38 -8.12
N TYR A 163 15.69 -12.18 -7.99
CA TYR A 163 14.90 -12.69 -6.89
C TYR A 163 15.11 -14.20 -6.67
N GLU A 164 15.46 -14.56 -5.43
CA GLU A 164 15.48 -15.93 -4.93
C GLU A 164 14.55 -16.04 -3.72
N PHE A 165 13.79 -17.14 -3.65
CA PHE A 165 12.86 -17.38 -2.55
C PHE A 165 13.61 -17.57 -1.22
N ASP A 166 13.22 -16.84 -0.18
CA ASP A 166 13.76 -17.02 1.17
C ASP A 166 12.89 -17.97 2.01
N PRO A 167 13.32 -19.23 2.26
CA PRO A 167 12.55 -20.18 3.06
C PRO A 167 12.41 -19.79 4.53
N ALA A 168 13.17 -18.79 5.02
CA ALA A 168 13.05 -18.32 6.39
C ALA A 168 11.72 -17.58 6.66
N CYS A 169 11.02 -17.09 5.63
CA CYS A 169 9.73 -16.41 5.78
C CYS A 169 8.62 -17.30 6.36
N GLY A 170 8.80 -18.62 6.31
CA GLY A 170 7.79 -19.58 6.78
C GLY A 170 6.54 -19.64 5.90
N ASP A 171 5.45 -20.13 6.50
CA ASP A 171 4.21 -20.49 5.79
C ASP A 171 3.05 -19.49 5.98
N GLY A 172 3.25 -18.44 6.77
CA GLY A 172 2.21 -17.44 7.02
C GLY A 172 1.82 -16.68 5.76
N VAL A 173 0.54 -16.31 5.64
CA VAL A 173 0.00 -15.69 4.42
C VAL A 173 0.64 -14.33 4.17
N LEU A 174 0.83 -13.53 5.23
CA LEU A 174 1.43 -12.21 5.13
C LEU A 174 2.92 -12.32 4.81
N GLU A 175 3.65 -13.17 5.52
CA GLU A 175 5.08 -13.37 5.35
C GLU A 175 5.39 -13.83 3.92
N ARG A 176 4.61 -14.78 3.38
CA ARG A 176 4.73 -15.19 1.98
C ARG A 176 4.35 -14.10 0.99
N LEU A 177 3.35 -13.27 1.31
CA LEU A 177 3.03 -12.13 0.47
C LEU A 177 4.24 -11.19 0.40
N ILE A 178 4.78 -10.77 1.55
CA ILE A 178 5.92 -9.85 1.67
C ILE A 178 7.18 -10.42 1.02
N GLU A 179 7.51 -11.68 1.29
CA GLU A 179 8.67 -12.37 0.73
C GLU A 179 8.58 -12.38 -0.80
N SER A 180 7.40 -12.69 -1.34
CA SER A 180 7.24 -12.80 -2.80
C SER A 180 7.47 -11.48 -3.54
N THR A 181 7.45 -10.35 -2.82
CA THR A 181 7.78 -9.00 -3.32
C THR A 181 9.28 -8.74 -3.40
N GLY A 182 10.12 -9.68 -2.97
CA GLY A 182 11.58 -9.55 -2.90
C GLY A 182 12.08 -8.79 -1.66
N ARG A 183 11.20 -8.51 -0.70
CA ARG A 183 11.59 -7.83 0.55
C ARG A 183 12.33 -8.78 1.48
N THR A 184 13.37 -8.24 2.11
CA THR A 184 14.06 -8.87 3.25
C THR A 184 13.79 -8.01 4.49
N PRO A 185 13.18 -8.55 5.56
CA PRO A 185 12.89 -7.80 6.78
C PRO A 185 14.16 -7.22 7.43
N VAL A 186 14.05 -6.02 7.99
CA VAL A 186 15.10 -5.36 8.76
C VAL A 186 15.29 -6.05 10.11
N ASN A 187 14.20 -6.54 10.72
CA ASN A 187 14.23 -7.21 12.03
C ASN A 187 14.21 -8.75 11.95
N GLY A 188 14.34 -9.31 10.73
CA GLY A 188 14.21 -10.75 10.48
C GLY A 188 12.76 -11.20 10.30
N TRP A 189 12.59 -12.41 9.76
CA TRP A 189 11.29 -13.08 9.62
C TRP A 189 10.76 -13.61 10.95
#